data_AF-A0AAQ4ED64-F1
#
_entry.id   AF-A0AAQ4ED64-F1
#
_cell.length_a   1.000
_cell.length_b   1.000
_cell.length_c   1.000
_cell.angle_alpha   90.00
_cell.angle_beta   90.00
_cell.angle_gamma   90.00
#
_symmetry.space_group_name_H-M   'P 1'
#
loop_
_entity.id
_entity.type
_entity.pdbx_description
1 polymer ?
#
loop_
_entity_poly.entity_id
_entity_poly.type
_entity_poly.pdbx_seq_one_letter_code
_entity_poly.pdbx_strand_id
1 'polypeptide(L)'
;MQQNHCIAPAAHLSETGVVVYLLLQVTEQERAEHFQRQQERVARDLDRQRAELDAMLEVKLVKQQEAFEHELQQQLRRQVAAHTEHLKEALEEQKEELSRTFTLELEKKMVEERAQHNAALSSSVAKLQGMEEYLRARDELDRLSQQAKGLWLACQGLRHTLVHGPAGGPQSLSTDVQLVERAAPMSPYVPLVLASIPEEALARGVYPEVALKERFARVERACQRVALVDDKCPSSLLRYLASYLQSLCIIYPKEANQSSTSVSSVPLKMVGSRWRAAHEQKTADGSGEVVWVTVSGIAEAVGNARLRGSRARGSLAPPPLVIRNVL
;
A
#
# COMPACT_ATOMS: atom_id res chain seq x y z
N MET A 1 73.48 140.29 84.46
CA MET A 1 74.64 141.13 84.13
C MET A 1 75.68 140.27 83.41
N GLN A 2 76.32 140.87 82.41
CA GLN A 2 77.53 140.49 81.63
C GLN A 2 78.63 139.74 82.45
N GLN A 3 79.60 138.95 81.93
CA GLN A 3 80.36 139.01 80.66
C GLN A 3 81.28 137.75 80.48
N ASN A 4 81.32 137.19 79.26
CA ASN A 4 82.41 136.68 78.37
C ASN A 4 83.82 136.11 78.77
N HIS A 5 84.25 135.19 77.85
CA HIS A 5 85.59 134.80 77.29
C HIS A 5 86.42 133.66 77.94
N CYS A 6 87.18 132.80 77.24
CA CYS A 6 87.25 132.21 75.86
C CYS A 6 88.43 131.18 75.82
N ILE A 7 88.49 130.35 74.75
CA ILE A 7 89.64 129.65 74.08
C ILE A 7 89.87 128.11 74.29
N ALA A 8 90.03 127.38 73.15
CA ALA A 8 90.27 125.93 72.91
C ALA A 8 91.77 125.59 72.60
N PRO A 9 92.26 124.32 72.37
CA PRO A 9 92.07 123.57 71.08
C PRO A 9 92.24 121.99 71.05
N ALA A 10 91.96 121.41 69.85
CA ALA A 10 92.63 120.28 69.12
C ALA A 10 92.10 118.82 69.11
N ALA A 11 91.95 118.27 67.89
CA ALA A 11 91.48 116.93 67.47
C ALA A 11 92.42 116.34 66.38
N HIS A 12 92.81 115.04 66.45
CA HIS A 12 93.60 114.36 65.39
C HIS A 12 93.69 112.80 65.44
N LEU A 13 92.63 112.05 65.78
CA LEU A 13 92.68 110.57 65.96
C LEU A 13 91.52 109.76 65.34
N SER A 14 91.02 110.09 64.13
CA SER A 14 89.86 109.38 63.54
C SER A 14 90.03 108.78 62.12
N GLU A 15 91.18 108.91 61.44
CA GLU A 15 91.30 108.47 60.03
C GLU A 15 91.76 107.02 59.81
N THR A 16 92.56 106.42 60.71
CA THR A 16 93.10 105.05 60.52
C THR A 16 92.10 103.94 60.84
N GLY A 17 91.14 104.18 61.73
CA GLY A 17 90.05 103.24 62.01
C GLY A 17 89.07 103.10 60.84
N VAL A 18 88.89 104.17 60.06
CA VAL A 18 88.02 104.18 58.87
C VAL A 18 88.60 103.35 57.75
N VAL A 19 89.93 103.40 57.53
CA VAL A 19 90.61 102.59 56.50
C VAL A 19 90.54 101.09 56.83
N VAL A 20 90.80 100.70 58.08
CA VAL A 20 90.69 99.28 58.51
C VAL A 20 89.25 98.79 58.40
N TYR A 21 88.27 99.63 58.74
CA TYR A 21 86.85 99.30 58.61
C TYR A 21 86.42 99.17 57.14
N LEU A 22 86.92 100.04 56.26
CA LEU A 22 86.71 99.92 54.82
C LEU A 22 87.35 98.66 54.24
N LEU A 23 88.59 98.34 54.63
CA LEU A 23 89.30 97.15 54.13
C LEU A 23 88.62 95.87 54.64
N LEU A 24 88.16 95.87 55.89
CA LEU A 24 87.35 94.78 56.45
C LEU A 24 86.02 94.64 55.69
N GLN A 25 85.31 95.75 55.44
CA GLN A 25 84.10 95.75 54.61
C GLN A 25 84.36 95.22 53.21
N VAL A 26 85.46 95.61 52.56
CA VAL A 26 85.85 95.12 51.23
C VAL A 26 86.13 93.62 51.26
N THR A 27 86.88 93.12 52.26
CA THR A 27 87.16 91.68 52.38
C THR A 27 85.94 90.83 52.72
N GLU A 28 85.02 91.35 53.54
CA GLU A 28 83.75 90.69 53.85
C GLU A 28 82.82 90.71 52.63
N GLN A 29 82.86 91.78 51.83
CA GLN A 29 82.11 91.90 50.59
C GLN A 29 82.64 90.93 49.51
N GLU A 30 83.96 90.81 49.35
CA GLU A 30 84.57 89.81 48.46
C GLU A 30 84.22 88.37 48.87
N ARG A 31 84.25 88.06 50.17
CA ARG A 31 83.83 86.75 50.70
C ARG A 31 82.35 86.47 50.45
N ALA A 32 81.48 87.47 50.64
CA ALA A 32 80.05 87.35 50.36
C ALA A 32 79.79 87.12 48.87
N GLU A 33 80.47 87.85 47.98
CA GLU A 33 80.37 87.64 46.53
C GLU A 33 80.89 86.26 46.11
N HIS A 34 82.03 85.82 46.66
CA HIS A 34 82.56 84.48 46.38
C HIS A 34 81.61 83.38 46.85
N PHE A 35 81.00 83.55 48.03
CA PHE A 35 80.00 82.63 48.56
C PHE A 35 78.72 82.63 47.70
N GLN A 36 78.26 83.79 47.24
CA GLN A 36 77.14 83.91 46.30
C GLN A 36 77.43 83.21 44.97
N ARG A 37 78.60 83.45 44.37
CA ARG A 37 79.01 82.76 43.13
C ARG A 37 79.10 81.24 43.32
N GLN A 38 79.53 80.77 44.49
CA GLN A 38 79.54 79.34 44.80
C GLN A 38 78.12 78.79 44.93
N GLN A 39 77.22 79.49 45.64
CA GLN A 39 75.81 79.11 45.74
C GLN A 39 75.12 79.09 44.37
N GLU A 40 75.37 80.07 43.52
CA GLU A 40 74.82 80.11 42.16
C GLU A 40 75.32 78.97 41.28
N ARG A 41 76.60 78.59 41.39
CA ARG A 41 77.15 77.42 40.67
C ARG A 41 76.47 76.13 41.13
N VAL A 42 76.38 75.93 42.44
CA VAL A 42 75.70 74.77 43.02
C VAL A 42 74.22 74.75 42.62
N ALA A 43 73.53 75.90 42.63
CA ALA A 43 72.15 76.01 42.19
C ALA A 43 72.00 75.63 40.71
N ARG A 44 72.86 76.15 39.83
CA ARG A 44 72.85 75.81 38.39
C ARG A 44 73.11 74.33 38.14
N ASP A 45 74.02 73.71 38.89
CA ASP A 45 74.32 72.29 38.73
C ASP A 45 73.17 71.41 39.26
N LEU A 46 72.51 71.81 40.36
CA LEU A 46 71.28 71.17 40.83
C LEU A 46 70.13 71.30 39.83
N ASP A 47 69.97 72.47 39.21
CA ASP A 47 68.94 72.71 38.19
C ASP A 47 69.20 71.87 36.93
N ARG A 48 70.47 71.73 36.51
CA ARG A 48 70.86 70.83 35.41
C ARG A 48 70.53 69.38 35.74
N GLN A 49 70.91 68.91 36.92
CA GLN A 49 70.63 67.54 37.35
C GLN A 49 69.12 67.26 37.46
N ARG A 50 68.34 68.24 37.93
CA ARG A 50 66.86 68.16 37.93
C ARG A 50 66.33 68.06 36.51
N ALA A 51 66.74 68.94 35.60
CA ALA A 51 66.30 68.91 34.21
C ALA A 51 66.68 67.60 33.50
N GLU A 52 67.88 67.06 33.75
CA GLU A 52 68.32 65.77 33.23
C GLU A 52 67.50 64.61 33.79
N LEU A 53 67.22 64.62 35.10
CA LEU A 53 66.36 63.62 35.75
C LEU A 53 64.93 63.69 35.22
N ASP A 54 64.36 64.88 35.09
CA ASP A 54 63.01 65.10 34.57
C ASP A 54 62.92 64.62 33.11
N ALA A 55 63.88 64.99 32.26
CA ALA A 55 63.95 64.52 30.88
C ALA A 55 64.09 62.98 30.80
N MET A 56 64.91 62.38 31.66
CA MET A 56 65.02 60.91 31.71
C MET A 56 63.73 60.25 32.20
N LEU A 57 63.02 60.84 33.15
CA LEU A 57 61.75 60.33 33.65
C LEU A 57 60.67 60.41 32.58
N GLU A 58 60.56 61.53 31.86
CA GLU A 58 59.63 61.68 30.74
C GLU A 58 59.90 60.63 29.66
N VAL A 59 61.16 60.44 29.25
CA VAL A 59 61.53 59.40 28.28
C VAL A 59 61.17 57.99 28.78
N LYS A 60 61.38 57.70 30.07
CA LYS A 60 61.01 56.41 30.65
C LYS A 60 59.49 56.22 30.70
N LEU A 61 58.74 57.25 31.05
CA LEU A 61 57.28 57.21 31.08
C LEU A 61 56.70 56.94 29.70
N VAL A 62 57.18 57.66 28.67
CA VAL A 62 56.75 57.43 27.28
C VAL A 62 57.08 56.01 26.84
N LYS A 63 58.31 55.52 27.09
CA LYS A 63 58.69 54.14 26.75
C LYS A 63 57.82 53.09 27.46
N GLN A 64 57.48 53.32 28.72
CA GLN A 64 56.59 52.42 29.45
C GLN A 64 55.17 52.46 28.88
N GLN A 65 54.64 53.64 28.57
CA GLN A 65 53.33 53.80 27.94
C GLN A 65 53.28 53.09 26.59
N GLU A 66 54.26 53.31 25.72
CA GLU A 66 54.35 52.64 24.42
C GLU A 66 54.43 51.11 24.56
N ALA A 67 55.22 50.61 25.51
CA ALA A 67 55.33 49.18 25.78
C ALA A 67 53.99 48.58 26.26
N PHE A 68 53.30 49.27 27.18
CA PHE A 68 51.98 48.84 27.67
C PHE A 68 50.91 48.89 26.58
N GLU A 69 50.88 49.95 25.77
CA GLU A 69 49.95 50.06 24.64
C GLU A 69 50.20 48.95 23.61
N HIS A 70 51.46 48.66 23.30
CA HIS A 70 51.81 47.58 22.38
C HIS A 70 51.38 46.21 22.92
N GLU A 71 51.64 45.93 24.19
CA GLU A 71 51.21 44.67 24.82
C GLU A 71 49.68 44.54 24.83
N LEU A 72 48.97 45.62 25.19
CA LEU A 72 47.51 45.65 25.19
C LEU A 72 46.93 45.41 23.79
N GLN A 73 47.47 46.08 22.77
CA GLN A 73 47.07 45.84 21.38
C GLN A 73 47.32 44.40 20.95
N GLN A 74 48.45 43.81 21.35
CA GLN A 74 48.77 42.43 21.03
C GLN A 74 47.80 41.45 21.72
N GLN A 75 47.46 41.69 22.98
CA GLN A 75 46.48 40.89 23.71
C GLN A 75 45.09 41.01 23.08
N LEU A 76 44.64 42.22 22.74
CA LEU A 76 43.37 42.44 22.05
C LEU A 76 43.32 41.71 20.70
N ARG A 77 44.39 41.78 19.91
CA ARG A 77 44.48 41.05 18.63
C ARG A 77 44.38 39.54 18.82
N ARG A 78 45.07 38.99 19.82
CA ARG A 78 44.99 37.55 20.16
C ARG A 78 43.59 37.16 20.63
N GLN A 79 42.95 37.98 21.46
CA GLN A 79 41.58 37.74 21.91
C GLN A 79 40.59 37.78 20.75
N VAL A 80 40.66 38.78 19.87
CA VAL A 80 39.80 38.86 18.69
C VAL A 80 40.04 37.66 17.77
N ALA A 81 41.28 37.26 17.56
CA ALA A 81 41.60 36.07 16.76
C ALA A 81 41.01 34.80 17.39
N ALA A 82 41.19 34.58 18.69
CA ALA A 82 40.63 33.42 19.39
C ALA A 82 39.09 33.42 19.40
N HIS A 83 38.46 34.58 19.62
CA HIS A 83 37.01 34.70 19.59
C HIS A 83 36.43 34.48 18.19
N THR A 84 37.06 35.03 17.16
CA THR A 84 36.62 34.81 15.78
C THR A 84 36.79 33.37 15.35
N GLU A 85 37.84 32.69 15.79
CA GLU A 85 38.03 31.26 15.51
C GLU A 85 36.97 30.42 16.22
N HIS A 86 36.73 30.68 17.51
CA HIS A 86 35.69 29.97 18.26
C HIS A 86 34.30 30.14 17.65
N LEU A 87 33.96 31.34 17.17
CA LEU A 87 32.70 31.59 16.47
C LEU A 87 32.59 30.81 15.15
N LYS A 88 33.70 30.68 14.40
CA LYS A 88 33.70 29.87 13.18
C LYS A 88 33.53 28.38 13.49
N GLU A 89 34.23 27.88 14.50
CA GLU A 89 34.10 26.48 14.95
C GLU A 89 32.65 26.19 15.34
N ALA A 90 32.03 27.05 16.15
CA ALA A 90 30.63 26.91 16.55
C ALA A 90 29.67 26.97 15.35
N LEU A 91 29.93 27.82 14.35
CA LEU A 91 29.12 27.89 13.13
C LEU A 91 29.25 26.65 12.25
N GLU A 92 30.46 26.11 12.10
CA GLU A 92 30.68 24.88 11.33
C GLU A 92 30.05 23.66 12.05
N GLU A 93 30.15 23.58 13.38
CA GLU A 93 29.47 22.53 14.15
C GLU A 93 27.94 22.61 13.98
N GLN A 94 27.36 23.82 14.06
CA GLN A 94 25.93 24.01 13.81
C GLN A 94 25.52 23.62 12.39
N LYS A 95 26.34 23.95 11.39
CA LYS A 95 26.09 23.60 9.99
C LYS A 95 26.18 22.09 9.77
N GLU A 96 27.15 21.41 10.38
CA GLU A 96 27.28 19.97 10.29
C GLU A 96 26.09 19.27 10.95
N GLU A 97 25.68 19.70 12.14
CA GLU A 97 24.50 19.15 12.83
C GLU A 97 23.22 19.40 12.02
N LEU A 98 23.06 20.59 11.44
CA LEU A 98 21.92 20.89 10.57
C LEU A 98 21.93 20.02 9.30
N SER A 99 23.09 19.83 8.67
CA SER A 99 23.24 18.96 7.50
C SER A 99 22.93 17.51 7.84
N ARG A 100 23.39 17.04 9.00
CA ARG A 100 23.14 15.69 9.50
C ARG A 100 21.65 15.46 9.78
N THR A 101 21.02 16.36 10.53
CA THR A 101 19.58 16.26 10.83
C THR A 101 18.74 16.34 9.56
N PHE A 102 19.07 17.24 8.64
CA PHE A 102 18.39 17.34 7.35
C PHE A 102 18.52 16.07 6.51
N THR A 103 19.72 15.49 6.43
CA THR A 103 19.95 14.23 5.69
C THR A 103 19.14 13.09 6.31
N LEU A 104 19.14 12.96 7.63
CA LEU A 104 18.35 11.93 8.33
C LEU A 104 16.85 12.11 8.13
N GLU A 105 16.34 13.34 8.18
CA GLU A 105 14.93 13.62 7.91
C GLU A 105 14.57 13.31 6.46
N LEU A 106 15.42 13.67 5.51
CA LEU A 106 15.22 13.39 4.09
C LEU A 106 15.18 11.88 3.84
N GLU A 107 16.13 11.12 4.40
CA GLU A 107 16.16 9.66 4.30
C GLU A 107 14.91 9.03 4.92
N LYS A 108 14.49 9.50 6.11
CA LYS A 108 13.26 9.05 6.77
C LYS A 108 12.04 9.29 5.89
N LYS A 109 11.93 10.47 5.26
CA LYS A 109 10.84 10.79 4.34
C LYS A 109 10.90 9.96 3.07
N MET A 110 12.08 9.72 2.50
CA MET A 110 12.22 8.82 1.35
C MET A 110 11.80 7.40 1.66
N VAL A 111 12.16 6.86 2.83
CA VAL A 111 11.76 5.52 3.26
C VAL A 111 10.25 5.44 3.45
N GLU A 112 9.65 6.44 4.08
CA GLU A 112 8.19 6.52 4.27
C GLU A 112 7.44 6.55 2.94
N GLU A 113 7.83 7.42 2.02
CA GLU A 113 7.22 7.50 0.68
C GLU A 113 7.39 6.21 -0.12
N ARG A 114 8.58 5.59 -0.06
CA ARG A 114 8.82 4.28 -0.70
C ARG A 114 7.97 3.19 -0.09
N ALA A 115 7.79 3.17 1.23
CA ALA A 115 6.95 2.20 1.92
C ALA A 115 5.47 2.38 1.53
N GLN A 116 4.97 3.62 1.51
CA GLN A 116 3.61 3.93 1.07
C GLN A 116 3.38 3.56 -0.40
N HIS A 117 4.33 3.89 -1.28
CA HIS A 117 4.23 3.52 -2.69
C HIS A 117 4.26 2.00 -2.90
N ASN A 118 5.14 1.28 -2.21
CA ASN A 118 5.21 -0.18 -2.29
C ASN A 118 3.94 -0.84 -1.74
N ALA A 119 3.36 -0.31 -0.65
CA ALA A 119 2.09 -0.78 -0.13
C ALA A 119 0.94 -0.58 -1.14
N ALA A 120 0.89 0.58 -1.81
CA ALA A 120 -0.10 0.86 -2.86
C ALA A 120 0.07 -0.06 -4.08
N LEU A 121 1.30 -0.33 -4.51
CA LEU A 121 1.60 -1.28 -5.57
C LEU A 121 1.19 -2.70 -5.17
N SER A 122 1.54 -3.15 -3.96
CA SER A 122 1.19 -4.47 -3.45
C SER A 122 -0.33 -4.66 -3.38
N SER A 123 -1.07 -3.65 -2.91
CA SER A 123 -2.55 -3.67 -2.93
C SER A 123 -3.10 -3.76 -4.36
N SER A 124 -2.51 -3.03 -5.30
CA SER A 124 -2.93 -3.05 -6.70
C SER A 124 -2.65 -4.41 -7.35
N VAL A 125 -1.49 -5.00 -7.09
CA VAL A 125 -1.12 -6.35 -7.55
C VAL A 125 -2.06 -7.40 -6.96
N ALA A 126 -2.37 -7.32 -5.67
CA ALA A 126 -3.32 -8.23 -5.03
C ALA A 126 -4.72 -8.14 -5.67
N LYS A 127 -5.20 -6.93 -6.01
CA LYS A 127 -6.47 -6.75 -6.73
C LYS A 127 -6.43 -7.38 -8.12
N LEU A 128 -5.33 -7.23 -8.85
CA LEU A 128 -5.16 -7.82 -10.18
C LEU A 128 -5.12 -9.35 -10.11
N GLN A 129 -4.41 -9.91 -9.13
CA GLN A 129 -4.39 -11.35 -8.88
C GLN A 129 -5.79 -11.88 -8.53
N GLY A 130 -6.53 -11.19 -7.66
CA GLY A 130 -7.91 -11.55 -7.35
C GLY A 130 -8.83 -11.50 -8.57
N MET A 131 -8.62 -10.52 -9.48
CA MET A 131 -9.36 -10.46 -10.74
C MET A 131 -8.98 -11.59 -11.70
N GLU A 132 -7.69 -11.93 -11.80
CA GLU A 132 -7.21 -13.05 -12.61
C GLU A 132 -7.79 -14.38 -12.13
N GLU A 133 -7.77 -14.63 -10.83
CA GLU A 133 -8.36 -15.82 -10.22
C GLU A 133 -9.88 -15.90 -10.45
N TYR A 134 -10.58 -14.77 -10.28
CA TYR A 134 -12.01 -14.68 -10.58
C TYR A 134 -12.29 -14.98 -12.07
N LEU A 135 -11.52 -14.39 -12.98
CA LEU A 135 -11.68 -14.62 -14.42
C LEU A 135 -11.40 -16.09 -14.78
N ARG A 136 -10.39 -16.71 -14.17
CA ARG A 136 -10.07 -18.12 -14.39
C ARG A 136 -11.17 -19.05 -13.89
N ALA A 137 -11.72 -18.78 -12.71
CA ALA A 137 -12.85 -19.53 -12.17
C ALA A 137 -14.11 -19.34 -13.04
N ARG A 138 -14.31 -18.12 -13.55
CA ARG A 138 -15.42 -17.80 -14.44
C ARG A 138 -15.29 -18.51 -15.80
N ASP A 139 -14.10 -18.52 -16.38
CA ASP A 139 -13.81 -19.19 -17.64
C ASP A 139 -14.11 -20.70 -17.56
N GLU A 140 -13.69 -21.37 -16.47
CA GLU A 140 -14.01 -22.78 -16.26
C GLU A 140 -15.52 -23.02 -16.13
N LEU A 141 -16.22 -22.15 -15.39
CA LEU A 141 -17.68 -22.23 -15.28
C LEU A 141 -18.39 -22.01 -16.62
N ASP A 142 -17.90 -21.07 -17.43
CA ASP A 142 -18.43 -20.78 -18.75
C ASP A 142 -18.14 -21.93 -19.73
N ARG A 143 -16.96 -22.56 -19.65
CA ARG A 143 -16.60 -23.76 -20.43
C ARG A 143 -17.55 -24.93 -20.12
N LEU A 144 -17.80 -25.22 -18.85
CA LEU A 144 -18.74 -26.26 -18.43
C LEU A 144 -20.18 -25.92 -18.85
N SER A 145 -20.58 -24.65 -18.74
CA SER A 145 -21.90 -24.18 -19.17
C SER A 145 -22.08 -24.30 -20.69
N GLN A 146 -21.06 -24.00 -21.48
CA GLN A 146 -21.07 -24.15 -22.93
C GLN A 146 -21.20 -25.62 -23.33
N GLN A 147 -20.49 -26.53 -22.67
CA GLN A 147 -20.60 -27.98 -22.92
C GLN A 147 -22.01 -28.49 -22.58
N ALA A 148 -22.57 -28.12 -21.43
CA ALA A 148 -23.93 -28.50 -21.07
C ALA A 148 -24.97 -27.97 -22.07
N LYS A 149 -24.81 -26.74 -22.56
CA LYS A 149 -25.67 -26.16 -23.60
C LYS A 149 -25.52 -26.90 -24.94
N GLY A 150 -24.28 -27.18 -25.35
CA GLY A 150 -24.00 -27.93 -26.57
C GLY A 150 -24.64 -29.32 -26.55
N LEU A 151 -24.49 -30.03 -25.43
CA LEU A 151 -25.13 -31.33 -25.22
C LEU A 151 -26.66 -31.21 -25.25
N TRP A 152 -27.23 -30.22 -24.58
CA TRP A 152 -28.68 -29.99 -24.59
C TRP A 152 -29.19 -29.73 -26.01
N LEU A 153 -28.53 -28.89 -26.79
CA LEU A 153 -28.89 -28.61 -28.18
C LEU A 153 -28.79 -29.87 -29.06
N ALA A 154 -27.74 -30.67 -28.89
CA ALA A 154 -27.59 -31.95 -29.60
C ALA A 154 -28.75 -32.91 -29.26
N CYS A 155 -29.12 -33.03 -27.98
CA CYS A 155 -30.27 -33.83 -27.54
C CYS A 155 -31.60 -33.29 -28.06
N GLN A 156 -31.78 -31.97 -28.14
CA GLN A 156 -32.98 -31.37 -28.75
C GLN A 156 -33.04 -31.63 -30.24
N GLY A 157 -31.91 -31.56 -30.95
CA GLY A 157 -31.80 -31.92 -32.36
C GLY A 157 -32.21 -33.38 -32.59
N LEU A 158 -31.64 -34.29 -31.80
CA LEU A 158 -31.99 -35.71 -31.81
C LEU A 158 -33.50 -35.95 -31.58
N ARG A 159 -34.06 -35.30 -30.55
CA ARG A 159 -35.50 -35.37 -30.27
C ARG A 159 -36.33 -34.84 -31.43
N HIS A 160 -35.92 -33.72 -32.02
CA HIS A 160 -36.60 -33.13 -33.16
C HIS A 160 -36.60 -34.08 -34.37
N THR A 161 -35.46 -34.72 -34.67
CA THR A 161 -35.38 -35.75 -35.71
C THR A 161 -36.33 -36.91 -35.44
N LEU A 162 -36.40 -37.40 -34.19
CA LEU A 162 -37.30 -38.50 -33.81
C LEU A 162 -38.79 -38.13 -33.92
N VAL A 163 -39.17 -36.88 -33.69
CA VAL A 163 -40.57 -36.45 -33.76
C VAL A 163 -40.95 -36.06 -35.19
N HIS A 164 -40.17 -35.18 -35.82
CA HIS A 164 -40.51 -34.48 -37.07
C HIS A 164 -39.70 -34.95 -38.30
N GLY A 165 -39.03 -36.10 -38.22
CA GLY A 165 -38.30 -36.68 -39.35
C GLY A 165 -39.16 -36.91 -40.60
N PRO A 166 -38.54 -37.06 -41.78
CA PRO A 166 -39.22 -37.19 -43.06
C PRO A 166 -40.14 -38.42 -43.11
N ALA A 167 -41.34 -38.26 -43.66
CA ALA A 167 -42.38 -39.29 -43.70
C ALA A 167 -42.10 -40.49 -44.65
N GLY A 168 -40.96 -40.50 -45.32
CA GLY A 168 -40.64 -41.42 -46.42
C GLY A 168 -40.01 -42.76 -46.02
N GLY A 169 -39.55 -42.95 -44.78
CA GLY A 169 -38.85 -44.17 -44.37
C GLY A 169 -38.19 -44.11 -42.99
N PRO A 170 -37.54 -45.19 -42.54
CA PRO A 170 -36.76 -45.18 -41.31
C PRO A 170 -35.51 -44.31 -41.48
N GLN A 171 -35.21 -43.47 -40.49
CA GLN A 171 -34.06 -42.56 -40.52
C GLN A 171 -32.94 -43.08 -39.64
N SER A 172 -31.72 -43.13 -40.17
CA SER A 172 -30.52 -43.52 -39.42
C SER A 172 -30.19 -42.49 -38.33
N LEU A 173 -30.00 -42.97 -37.10
CA LEU A 173 -29.71 -42.12 -35.94
C LEU A 173 -28.21 -41.85 -35.73
N SER A 174 -27.36 -42.47 -36.55
CA SER A 174 -25.90 -42.45 -36.42
C SER A 174 -25.31 -41.04 -36.41
N THR A 175 -25.72 -40.17 -37.32
CA THR A 175 -25.22 -38.79 -37.40
C THR A 175 -25.58 -37.98 -36.15
N ASP A 176 -26.83 -38.06 -35.68
CA ASP A 176 -27.29 -37.30 -34.53
C ASP A 176 -26.65 -37.82 -33.22
N VAL A 177 -26.44 -39.13 -33.12
CA VAL A 177 -25.72 -39.75 -31.99
C VAL A 177 -24.24 -39.34 -31.96
N GLN A 178 -23.58 -39.25 -33.12
CA GLN A 178 -22.21 -38.73 -33.21
C GLN A 178 -22.13 -37.25 -32.81
N LEU A 179 -23.16 -36.45 -33.08
CA LEU A 179 -23.22 -35.06 -32.63
C LEU A 179 -23.34 -34.97 -31.10
N VAL A 180 -24.14 -35.84 -30.48
CA VAL A 180 -24.26 -35.94 -29.02
C VAL A 180 -22.94 -36.38 -28.38
N GLU A 181 -22.25 -37.35 -28.98
CA GLU A 181 -20.93 -37.82 -28.53
C GLU A 181 -19.88 -36.69 -28.58
N ARG A 182 -19.85 -35.92 -29.68
CA ARG A 182 -18.92 -34.79 -29.84
C ARG A 182 -19.23 -33.59 -28.94
N ALA A 183 -20.48 -33.38 -28.57
CA ALA A 183 -20.90 -32.23 -27.78
C ALA A 183 -20.42 -32.27 -26.31
N ALA A 184 -20.08 -33.46 -25.79
CA ALA A 184 -19.69 -33.63 -24.39
C ALA A 184 -18.55 -34.65 -24.19
N PRO A 185 -17.31 -34.32 -24.62
CA PRO A 185 -16.16 -35.23 -24.52
C PRO A 185 -15.71 -35.49 -23.07
N MET A 186 -16.06 -34.60 -22.13
CA MET A 186 -15.62 -34.66 -20.73
C MET A 186 -16.56 -35.45 -19.81
N SER A 187 -17.73 -35.88 -20.29
CA SER A 187 -18.74 -36.53 -19.45
C SER A 187 -18.64 -38.05 -19.54
N PRO A 188 -18.44 -38.77 -18.41
CA PRO A 188 -18.40 -40.24 -18.41
C PRO A 188 -19.78 -40.88 -18.64
N TYR A 189 -20.87 -40.12 -18.48
CA TYR A 189 -22.24 -40.64 -18.56
C TYR A 189 -22.78 -40.72 -19.99
N VAL A 190 -22.39 -39.77 -20.84
CA VAL A 190 -22.85 -39.71 -22.23
C VAL A 190 -22.52 -41.00 -23.00
N PRO A 191 -21.27 -41.51 -23.02
CA PRO A 191 -20.97 -42.75 -23.72
C PRO A 191 -21.70 -43.97 -23.14
N LEU A 192 -21.96 -44.02 -21.82
CA LEU A 192 -22.72 -45.10 -21.20
C LEU A 192 -24.19 -45.12 -21.68
N VAL A 193 -24.80 -43.94 -21.79
CA VAL A 193 -26.17 -43.83 -22.32
C VAL A 193 -26.19 -44.18 -23.81
N LEU A 194 -25.22 -43.72 -24.59
CA LEU A 194 -25.14 -44.05 -26.02
C LEU A 194 -24.93 -45.55 -26.25
N ALA A 195 -24.17 -46.24 -25.38
CA ALA A 195 -23.97 -47.69 -25.44
C ALA A 195 -25.24 -48.49 -25.11
N SER A 196 -26.23 -47.89 -24.45
CA SER A 196 -27.54 -48.54 -24.20
C SER A 196 -28.46 -48.54 -25.42
N ILE A 197 -28.12 -47.79 -26.47
CA ILE A 197 -28.92 -47.71 -27.70
C ILE A 197 -28.60 -48.93 -28.57
N PRO A 198 -29.60 -49.72 -28.99
CA PRO A 198 -29.38 -50.91 -29.81
C PRO A 198 -28.78 -50.56 -31.17
N GLU A 199 -27.81 -51.37 -31.64
CA GLU A 199 -27.14 -51.16 -32.94
C GLU A 199 -28.11 -51.25 -34.11
N GLU A 200 -29.20 -52.01 -33.98
CA GLU A 200 -30.26 -52.09 -34.97
C GLU A 200 -30.93 -50.73 -35.20
N ALA A 201 -31.08 -49.91 -34.15
CA ALA A 201 -31.65 -48.57 -34.27
C ALA A 201 -30.68 -47.58 -34.96
N LEU A 202 -29.38 -47.80 -34.81
CA LEU A 202 -28.34 -47.00 -35.47
C LEU A 202 -28.23 -47.34 -36.97
N ALA A 203 -28.24 -48.64 -37.31
CA ALA A 203 -28.05 -49.12 -38.67
C ALA A 203 -29.32 -49.11 -39.53
N ARG A 204 -30.44 -49.64 -39.01
CA ARG A 204 -31.73 -49.70 -39.74
C ARG A 204 -32.49 -48.37 -39.68
N GLY A 205 -32.25 -47.59 -38.63
CA GLY A 205 -32.97 -46.36 -38.37
C GLY A 205 -34.35 -46.56 -37.74
N VAL A 206 -34.87 -45.49 -37.15
CA VAL A 206 -36.16 -45.47 -36.46
C VAL A 206 -37.16 -44.67 -37.28
N TYR A 207 -38.43 -45.08 -37.28
CA TYR A 207 -39.50 -44.31 -37.90
C TYR A 207 -39.86 -43.11 -37.01
N PRO A 208 -39.91 -41.89 -37.56
CA PRO A 208 -40.26 -40.72 -36.77
C PRO A 208 -41.73 -40.77 -36.32
N GLU A 209 -42.04 -40.13 -35.20
CA GLU A 209 -43.37 -40.19 -34.56
C GLU A 209 -44.49 -39.77 -35.54
N VAL A 210 -44.25 -38.71 -36.31
CA VAL A 210 -45.23 -38.23 -37.32
C VAL A 210 -45.47 -39.29 -38.40
N ALA A 211 -44.43 -39.93 -38.92
CA ALA A 211 -44.58 -40.99 -39.92
C ALA A 211 -45.30 -42.22 -39.35
N LEU A 212 -45.04 -42.55 -38.08
CA LEU A 212 -45.72 -43.64 -37.40
C LEU A 212 -47.22 -43.34 -37.25
N LYS A 213 -47.57 -42.12 -36.81
CA LYS A 213 -48.96 -41.66 -36.71
C LYS A 213 -49.69 -41.73 -38.05
N GLU A 214 -49.06 -41.31 -39.14
CA GLU A 214 -49.66 -41.40 -40.48
C GLU A 214 -49.89 -42.84 -40.92
N ARG A 215 -48.93 -43.74 -40.67
CA ARG A 215 -49.06 -45.16 -41.00
C ARG A 215 -50.12 -45.85 -40.14
N PHE A 216 -50.15 -45.57 -38.84
CA PHE A 216 -51.19 -46.08 -37.95
C PHE A 216 -52.57 -45.58 -38.36
N ALA A 217 -52.73 -44.32 -38.78
CA ALA A 217 -54.00 -43.83 -39.31
C ALA A 217 -54.44 -44.57 -40.60
N ARG A 218 -53.49 -45.01 -41.45
CA ARG A 218 -53.81 -45.86 -42.61
C ARG A 218 -54.23 -47.27 -42.19
N VAL A 219 -53.55 -47.86 -41.22
CA VAL A 219 -53.88 -49.19 -40.67
C VAL A 219 -55.23 -49.16 -39.97
N GLU A 220 -55.48 -48.14 -39.16
CA GLU A 220 -56.77 -47.92 -38.50
C GLU A 220 -57.91 -47.88 -39.52
N ARG A 221 -57.76 -47.11 -40.60
CA ARG A 221 -58.74 -47.10 -41.72
C ARG A 221 -58.89 -48.48 -42.37
N ALA A 222 -57.82 -49.25 -42.52
CA ALA A 222 -57.89 -50.60 -43.07
C ALA A 222 -58.62 -51.56 -42.12
N CYS A 223 -58.33 -51.51 -40.81
CA CYS A 223 -59.01 -52.28 -39.79
C CYS A 223 -60.49 -51.92 -39.70
N GLN A 224 -60.85 -50.64 -39.77
CA GLN A 224 -62.25 -50.18 -39.80
C GLN A 224 -63.04 -50.76 -40.99
N ARG A 225 -62.40 -50.91 -42.16
CA ARG A 225 -63.04 -51.55 -43.32
C ARG A 225 -63.29 -53.04 -43.13
N VAL A 226 -62.53 -53.70 -42.26
CA VAL A 226 -62.60 -55.16 -42.01
C VAL A 226 -63.28 -55.50 -40.67
N ALA A 227 -63.59 -54.50 -39.84
CA ALA A 227 -64.06 -54.68 -38.47
C ALA A 227 -65.37 -55.48 -38.31
N LEU A 228 -66.22 -55.55 -39.35
CA LEU A 228 -67.49 -56.29 -39.32
C LEU A 228 -67.36 -57.73 -39.88
N VAL A 229 -66.16 -58.18 -40.22
CA VAL A 229 -65.92 -59.52 -40.76
C VAL A 229 -65.56 -60.47 -39.61
N ASP A 230 -66.53 -61.27 -39.16
CA ASP A 230 -66.32 -62.30 -38.13
C ASP A 230 -65.83 -63.62 -38.74
N ASP A 231 -64.87 -64.28 -38.09
CA ASP A 231 -64.28 -65.56 -38.52
C ASP A 231 -65.26 -66.76 -38.55
N LYS A 232 -66.48 -66.58 -38.02
CA LYS A 232 -67.44 -67.67 -37.84
C LYS A 232 -68.34 -67.94 -39.06
N CYS A 233 -68.35 -67.05 -40.05
CA CYS A 233 -69.24 -67.16 -41.21
C CYS A 233 -68.43 -67.14 -42.53
N PRO A 234 -68.43 -68.20 -43.35
CA PRO A 234 -67.74 -68.19 -44.63
C PRO A 234 -68.40 -67.20 -45.60
N SER A 235 -67.68 -66.11 -45.87
CA SER A 235 -67.68 -65.29 -47.09
C SER A 235 -69.04 -64.96 -47.73
N SER A 236 -69.66 -63.84 -47.33
CA SER A 236 -70.60 -63.13 -48.19
C SER A 236 -69.97 -61.79 -48.64
N LEU A 237 -69.81 -61.59 -49.94
CA LEU A 237 -69.31 -60.35 -50.54
C LEU A 237 -70.12 -59.12 -50.08
N LEU A 238 -71.41 -59.31 -49.85
CA LEU A 238 -72.31 -58.27 -49.36
C LEU A 238 -71.96 -57.81 -47.94
N ARG A 239 -71.38 -58.68 -47.09
CA ARG A 239 -70.93 -58.32 -45.75
C ARG A 239 -69.64 -57.49 -45.78
N TYR A 240 -68.74 -57.76 -46.73
CA TYR A 240 -67.59 -56.89 -47.00
C TYR A 240 -68.02 -55.51 -47.50
N LEU A 241 -69.00 -55.45 -48.41
CA LEU A 241 -69.57 -54.18 -48.90
C LEU A 241 -70.26 -53.39 -47.77
N ALA A 242 -71.03 -54.06 -46.92
CA ALA A 242 -71.66 -53.46 -45.74
C ALA A 242 -70.63 -52.94 -44.72
N SER A 243 -69.56 -53.71 -44.45
CA SER A 243 -68.44 -53.28 -43.60
C SER A 243 -67.75 -52.02 -44.14
N TYR A 244 -67.57 -51.95 -45.47
CA TYR A 244 -66.99 -50.79 -46.13
C TYR A 244 -67.89 -49.54 -46.02
N LEU A 245 -69.19 -49.68 -46.25
CA LEU A 245 -70.16 -48.59 -46.10
C LEU A 245 -70.32 -48.13 -44.64
N GLN A 246 -70.31 -49.07 -43.69
CA GLN A 246 -70.31 -48.74 -42.26
C GLN A 246 -69.05 -47.96 -41.87
N SER A 247 -67.88 -48.34 -42.37
CA SER A 247 -66.62 -47.63 -42.08
C SER A 247 -66.59 -46.19 -42.60
N LEU A 248 -67.36 -45.87 -43.65
CA LEU A 248 -67.52 -44.51 -44.17
C LEU A 248 -68.45 -43.65 -43.30
N CYS A 249 -69.41 -44.26 -42.60
CA CYS A 249 -70.43 -43.55 -41.81
C CYS A 249 -70.06 -43.38 -40.33
N ILE A 250 -69.07 -44.10 -39.80
CA ILE A 250 -68.66 -43.99 -38.39
C ILE A 250 -67.55 -42.94 -38.25
N ILE A 251 -67.92 -41.77 -37.73
CA ILE A 251 -66.97 -40.73 -37.32
C ILE A 251 -66.58 -41.03 -35.86
N TYR A 252 -65.38 -41.58 -35.66
CA TYR A 252 -64.81 -41.70 -34.32
C TYR A 252 -64.39 -40.30 -33.82
N PRO A 253 -64.82 -39.88 -32.62
CA PRO A 253 -64.28 -38.67 -32.01
C PRO A 253 -62.79 -38.90 -31.76
N LYS A 254 -61.94 -38.17 -32.48
CA LYS A 254 -60.50 -38.15 -32.22
C LYS A 254 -60.29 -37.54 -30.83
N GLU A 255 -60.02 -38.37 -29.83
CA GLU A 255 -59.61 -37.87 -28.53
C GLU A 255 -58.34 -37.03 -28.75
N ALA A 256 -58.44 -35.75 -28.41
CA ALA A 256 -57.31 -34.83 -28.42
C ALA A 256 -56.34 -35.30 -27.33
N ASN A 257 -55.45 -36.24 -27.71
CA ASN A 257 -54.47 -36.81 -26.82
C ASN A 257 -53.66 -35.69 -26.18
N GLN A 258 -53.72 -35.64 -24.86
CA GLN A 258 -52.92 -34.82 -23.96
C GLN A 258 -51.47 -35.30 -24.02
N SER A 259 -50.79 -35.13 -25.15
CA SER A 259 -49.36 -35.41 -25.27
C SER A 259 -48.57 -34.13 -25.01
N SER A 260 -48.46 -33.75 -23.74
CA SER A 260 -47.25 -33.11 -23.20
C SER A 260 -47.36 -32.93 -21.68
N THR A 261 -47.40 -34.04 -20.95
CA THR A 261 -46.71 -34.04 -19.65
C THR A 261 -45.23 -33.87 -19.95
N SER A 262 -44.81 -32.62 -20.12
CA SER A 262 -43.43 -32.19 -20.10
C SER A 262 -42.90 -32.41 -18.69
N VAL A 263 -42.58 -33.66 -18.37
CA VAL A 263 -41.58 -33.91 -17.35
C VAL A 263 -40.30 -33.24 -17.85
N SER A 264 -39.85 -32.24 -17.10
CA SER A 264 -38.71 -31.34 -17.36
C SER A 264 -38.95 -30.11 -18.25
N SER A 265 -39.99 -29.33 -17.97
CA SER A 265 -39.78 -27.88 -17.90
C SER A 265 -39.91 -27.44 -16.45
N VAL A 266 -38.85 -27.65 -15.66
CA VAL A 266 -38.65 -26.78 -14.50
C VAL A 266 -38.47 -25.39 -15.10
N PRO A 267 -39.36 -24.42 -14.86
CA PRO A 267 -39.13 -23.07 -15.35
C PRO A 267 -37.83 -22.58 -14.69
N LEU A 268 -36.77 -22.43 -15.50
CA LEU A 268 -35.49 -21.83 -15.08
C LEU A 268 -35.67 -20.46 -14.40
N LYS A 269 -36.85 -19.85 -14.54
CA LYS A 269 -37.23 -18.62 -13.83
C LYS A 269 -37.37 -18.78 -12.31
N MET A 270 -37.60 -19.99 -11.78
CA MET A 270 -37.77 -20.22 -10.33
C MET A 270 -36.45 -20.54 -9.60
N VAL A 271 -35.44 -21.05 -10.32
CA VAL A 271 -34.10 -21.27 -9.75
C VAL A 271 -33.31 -19.95 -9.71
N GLY A 272 -33.46 -19.07 -10.70
CA GLY A 272 -32.79 -17.77 -10.73
C GLY A 272 -33.36 -16.71 -9.77
N SER A 273 -34.58 -16.89 -9.25
CA SER A 273 -35.21 -15.99 -8.28
C SER A 273 -34.93 -16.42 -6.84
N ARG A 274 -34.85 -17.73 -6.58
CA ARG A 274 -34.44 -18.27 -5.27
C ARG A 274 -32.95 -18.03 -4.96
N TRP A 275 -32.10 -18.00 -5.99
CA TRP A 275 -30.70 -17.59 -5.87
C TRP A 275 -30.51 -16.07 -5.68
N ARG A 276 -31.43 -15.23 -6.20
CA ARG A 276 -31.37 -13.76 -6.03
C ARG A 276 -31.80 -13.33 -4.63
N ALA A 277 -32.85 -13.95 -4.08
CA ALA A 277 -33.33 -13.64 -2.73
C ALA A 277 -32.33 -13.99 -1.63
N ALA A 278 -31.50 -15.02 -1.81
CA ALA A 278 -30.45 -15.37 -0.86
C ALA A 278 -29.27 -14.38 -0.86
N HIS A 279 -29.10 -13.60 -1.93
CA HIS A 279 -28.04 -12.60 -2.05
C HIS A 279 -28.46 -11.23 -1.49
N GLU A 280 -29.77 -10.98 -1.36
CA GLU A 280 -30.34 -9.69 -0.94
C GLU A 280 -30.67 -9.63 0.57
N GLN A 281 -30.75 -10.80 1.23
CA GLN A 281 -31.00 -10.86 2.69
C GLN A 281 -29.72 -10.70 3.54
N LYS A 282 -28.53 -10.78 2.94
CA LYS A 282 -27.24 -10.73 3.65
C LYS A 282 -26.49 -9.40 3.52
N THR A 283 -27.07 -8.41 2.84
CA THR A 283 -26.56 -7.03 2.74
C THR A 283 -27.17 -6.08 3.78
N ALA A 284 -28.00 -6.58 4.69
CA ALA A 284 -28.64 -5.79 5.74
C ALA A 284 -27.95 -5.89 7.11
N ASP A 285 -26.93 -6.75 7.26
CA ASP A 285 -26.18 -6.86 8.52
C ASP A 285 -24.73 -6.38 8.29
N GLY A 286 -24.47 -5.17 8.77
CA GLY A 286 -23.26 -4.40 8.53
C GLY A 286 -22.03 -4.94 9.25
N SER A 287 -21.51 -6.09 8.80
CA SER A 287 -20.13 -6.50 9.09
C SER A 287 -19.46 -7.00 7.82
N GLY A 288 -18.42 -6.28 7.39
CA GLY A 288 -17.68 -6.53 6.16
C GLY A 288 -16.74 -7.72 6.27
N GLU A 289 -17.28 -8.93 6.34
CA GLU A 289 -16.49 -10.16 6.21
C GLU A 289 -17.13 -11.08 5.16
N VAL A 290 -16.54 -11.08 3.97
CA VAL A 290 -16.98 -11.90 2.83
C VAL A 290 -16.44 -13.32 3.04
N VAL A 291 -17.21 -14.15 3.74
CA VAL A 291 -16.95 -15.59 3.83
C VAL A 291 -17.45 -16.26 2.54
N TRP A 292 -16.52 -16.63 1.67
CA TRP A 292 -16.79 -17.50 0.54
C TRP A 292 -17.17 -18.89 1.06
N VAL A 293 -18.45 -19.25 0.97
CA VAL A 293 -18.89 -20.62 1.22
C VAL A 293 -18.46 -21.46 0.02
N THR A 294 -17.29 -22.07 0.12
CA THR A 294 -16.85 -23.13 -0.80
C THR A 294 -17.87 -24.25 -0.81
N VAL A 295 -18.26 -24.67 -2.01
CA VAL A 295 -19.12 -25.82 -2.30
C VAL A 295 -18.35 -27.10 -1.94
N SER A 296 -18.21 -27.38 -0.64
CA SER A 296 -17.55 -28.59 -0.12
C SER A 296 -18.41 -29.34 0.91
N GLY A 297 -19.67 -28.96 1.06
CA GLY A 297 -20.62 -29.59 2.01
C GLY A 297 -21.52 -30.68 1.42
N ILE A 298 -21.38 -31.02 0.13
CA ILE A 298 -22.22 -32.06 -0.52
C ILE A 298 -21.41 -33.36 -0.79
N ALA A 299 -20.07 -33.30 -0.71
CA ALA A 299 -19.22 -34.48 -0.89
C ALA A 299 -19.06 -35.34 0.39
N GLU A 300 -19.36 -34.80 1.57
CA GLU A 300 -19.10 -35.49 2.85
C GLU A 300 -20.24 -36.43 3.31
N ALA A 301 -21.40 -36.37 2.67
CA ALA A 301 -22.56 -37.21 3.01
C ALA A 301 -22.59 -38.58 2.29
N VAL A 302 -21.72 -38.80 1.29
CA VAL A 302 -21.69 -40.08 0.52
C VAL A 302 -20.44 -40.92 0.84
N GLY A 303 -19.40 -40.34 1.47
CA GLY A 303 -18.16 -41.05 1.80
C GLY A 303 -18.16 -41.82 3.14
N ASN A 304 -19.09 -41.52 4.06
CA ASN A 304 -18.99 -41.99 5.45
C ASN A 304 -19.73 -43.30 5.76
N ALA A 305 -20.24 -44.01 4.74
CA ALA A 305 -20.94 -45.28 4.91
C ALA A 305 -20.08 -46.53 4.64
N ARG A 306 -18.78 -46.40 4.30
CA ARG A 306 -17.98 -47.56 3.83
C ARG A 306 -16.72 -47.90 4.61
N LEU A 307 -16.39 -47.23 5.72
CA LEU A 307 -15.23 -47.60 6.53
C LEU A 307 -15.43 -47.26 8.02
N ARG A 308 -16.17 -48.09 8.76
CA ARG A 308 -16.03 -48.25 10.23
C ARG A 308 -16.87 -49.42 10.72
N GLY A 309 -16.34 -50.62 10.49
CA GLY A 309 -16.88 -51.88 11.00
C GLY A 309 -15.76 -52.86 11.32
N SER A 310 -14.70 -52.40 11.99
CA SER A 310 -13.79 -53.30 12.68
C SER A 310 -12.90 -52.61 13.70
N ARG A 311 -12.84 -53.27 14.85
CA ARG A 311 -11.85 -53.20 15.93
C ARG A 311 -12.07 -52.19 17.06
N ALA A 312 -12.65 -52.77 18.10
CA ALA A 312 -12.66 -52.31 19.46
C ALA A 312 -11.29 -52.46 20.17
N ARG A 313 -11.19 -51.72 21.28
CA ARG A 313 -10.38 -51.90 22.51
C ARG A 313 -8.94 -51.40 22.54
N GLY A 314 -8.69 -50.51 23.51
CA GLY A 314 -7.46 -50.52 24.31
C GLY A 314 -6.89 -49.17 24.73
N SER A 315 -7.34 -48.67 25.90
CA SER A 315 -6.55 -48.10 27.01
C SER A 315 -5.27 -47.28 26.75
N LEU A 316 -5.20 -46.07 27.34
CA LEU A 316 -4.27 -45.68 28.44
C LEU A 316 -3.73 -44.22 28.32
N ALA A 317 -4.13 -43.39 29.30
CA ALA A 317 -3.45 -42.22 29.91
C ALA A 317 -3.12 -40.90 29.12
N PRO A 318 -3.37 -39.71 29.72
CA PRO A 318 -2.86 -38.38 29.29
C PRO A 318 -1.57 -37.99 30.08
N PRO A 319 -0.76 -37.00 29.64
CA PRO A 319 -0.75 -35.64 30.26
C PRO A 319 -0.12 -34.53 29.32
N PRO A 320 0.35 -33.34 29.79
CA PRO A 320 -0.43 -32.21 30.32
C PRO A 320 -0.04 -30.81 29.74
N LEU A 321 -0.88 -29.82 30.08
CA LEU A 321 -0.63 -28.39 30.40
C LEU A 321 0.53 -27.63 29.74
N VAL A 322 0.20 -26.57 29.00
CA VAL A 322 1.02 -25.34 28.92
C VAL A 322 0.14 -24.11 29.16
N ILE A 323 0.48 -23.42 30.24
CA ILE A 323 -0.07 -22.13 30.68
C ILE A 323 0.50 -21.02 29.77
N ARG A 324 -0.33 -20.07 29.33
CA ARG A 324 0.15 -18.76 28.91
C ARG A 324 -0.79 -17.65 29.43
N ASN A 325 -0.29 -16.96 30.45
CA ASN A 325 -0.73 -15.62 30.84
C ASN A 325 -0.56 -14.66 29.67
N VAL A 326 -1.53 -13.79 29.46
CA VAL A 326 -1.33 -12.50 28.78
C VAL A 326 -2.03 -11.44 29.64
N LEU A 327 -1.23 -10.44 29.98
CA LEU A 327 -1.60 -9.16 30.60
C LEU A 327 -2.64 -8.39 29.79
#